data_AF-A0A2E7EEE3-F1
#
_entry.id   AF-A0A2E7EEE3-F1
#
_cell.length_a   1.000
_cell.length_b   1.000
_cell.length_c   1.000
_cell.angle_alpha   90.00
_cell.angle_beta   90.00
_cell.angle_gamma   90.00
#
_symmetry.space_group_name_H-M   'P 1'
#
loop_
_entity.id
_entity.type
_entity.pdbx_description
1 polymer ?
#
loop_
_entity_poly.entity_id
_entity_poly.type
_entity_poly.pdbx_seq_one_letter_code
_entity_poly.pdbx_strand_id
1 'polypeptide(L)'
;MSDAPLIKQFLQYQADFMSYLMAITRNFDAAEEIFQNAAIVVMERSEADEPIRDFRAWSKEIVRRQALRHLRQETKVEWAQSLEPALMEQITRVFLEDTASETVAKQESIALRHCIRQASDENRRMLSLRYEQQASFAEIGKLLGRTDAAVQKSLSRLRKKLHECVRAKMRLVEMSG
;
A
#
# COMPACT_ATOMS: atom_id res chain seq x y z
N MET A 1 -7.71 -1.58 -31.98
CA MET A 1 -6.91 -0.89 -30.94
C MET A 1 -6.36 -2.00 -30.06
N SER A 2 -5.05 -2.10 -29.87
CA SER A 2 -4.49 -3.16 -29.02
C SER A 2 -4.91 -2.88 -27.59
N ASP A 3 -5.92 -3.59 -27.09
CA ASP A 3 -6.25 -3.54 -25.67
C ASP A 3 -4.99 -3.95 -24.90
N ALA A 4 -4.55 -3.08 -23.99
CA ALA A 4 -3.43 -3.42 -23.12
C ALA A 4 -3.81 -4.68 -22.34
N PRO A 5 -2.97 -5.73 -22.34
CA PRO A 5 -3.24 -6.95 -21.58
C PRO A 5 -3.69 -6.59 -20.16
N LEU A 6 -4.73 -7.24 -19.63
CA LEU A 6 -5.28 -6.92 -18.30
C LEU A 6 -4.19 -6.87 -17.22
N ILE A 7 -3.16 -7.70 -17.34
CA ILE A 7 -2.00 -7.69 -16.46
C ILE A 7 -1.24 -6.35 -16.47
N LYS A 8 -1.11 -5.69 -17.62
CA LYS A 8 -0.45 -4.37 -17.70
C LYS A 8 -1.27 -3.31 -16.95
N GLN A 9 -2.59 -3.36 -17.06
CA GLN A 9 -3.48 -2.46 -16.31
C GLN A 9 -3.42 -2.77 -14.80
N PHE A 10 -3.36 -4.04 -14.42
CA PHE A 10 -3.23 -4.44 -13.02
C PHE A 10 -1.93 -3.92 -12.38
N LEU A 11 -0.81 -4.02 -13.11
CA LEU A 11 0.49 -3.54 -12.64
C LEU A 11 0.53 -2.01 -12.47
N GLN A 12 -0.29 -1.24 -13.19
CA GLN A 12 -0.43 0.21 -12.97
C GLN A 12 -0.98 0.55 -11.57
N TYR A 13 -1.73 -0.37 -10.95
CA TYR A 13 -2.31 -0.21 -9.61
C TYR A 13 -1.47 -0.88 -8.51
N GLN A 14 -0.26 -1.35 -8.81
CA GLN A 14 0.57 -2.09 -7.84
C GLN A 14 0.78 -1.31 -6.53
N ALA A 15 1.06 -0.02 -6.60
CA ALA A 15 1.28 0.80 -5.40
C ALA A 15 0.03 0.87 -4.50
N ASP A 16 -1.16 1.04 -5.08
CA ASP A 16 -2.44 1.10 -4.37
C ASP A 16 -2.73 -0.25 -3.70
N PHE A 17 -2.57 -1.35 -4.44
CA PHE A 17 -2.83 -2.70 -3.95
C PHE A 17 -1.84 -3.10 -2.86
N MET A 18 -0.55 -2.83 -3.05
CA MET A 18 0.46 -3.10 -2.01
C MET A 18 0.22 -2.25 -0.77
N SER A 19 -0.26 -1.02 -0.89
CA SER A 19 -0.59 -0.18 0.27
C SER A 19 -1.73 -0.77 1.10
N TYR A 20 -2.80 -1.22 0.44
CA TYR A 20 -3.91 -1.92 1.09
C TYR A 20 -3.46 -3.23 1.74
N LEU A 21 -2.71 -4.06 1.01
CA LEU A 21 -2.23 -5.36 1.51
C LEU A 21 -1.29 -5.19 2.70
N MET A 22 -0.36 -4.23 2.64
CA MET A 22 0.52 -3.90 3.77
C MET A 22 -0.24 -3.40 5.00
N ALA A 23 -1.34 -2.67 4.82
CA ALA A 23 -2.17 -2.19 5.93
C ALA A 23 -2.87 -3.35 6.66
N ILE A 24 -3.20 -4.41 5.92
CA ILE A 24 -3.88 -5.59 6.42
C ILE A 24 -2.90 -6.62 7.01
N THR A 25 -1.89 -7.04 6.24
CA THR A 25 -1.01 -8.14 6.63
C THR A 25 0.06 -7.69 7.62
N ARG A 26 0.46 -6.41 7.58
CA ARG A 26 1.64 -5.87 8.27
C ARG A 26 2.94 -6.62 7.96
N ASN A 27 2.95 -7.46 6.93
CA ASN A 27 4.06 -8.29 6.50
C ASN A 27 4.24 -8.11 4.99
N PHE A 28 5.45 -7.71 4.58
CA PHE A 28 5.76 -7.41 3.19
C PHE A 28 5.73 -8.65 2.31
N ASP A 29 6.36 -9.73 2.76
CA ASP A 29 6.45 -10.98 1.99
C ASP A 29 5.03 -11.55 1.77
N ALA A 30 4.20 -11.54 2.82
CA ALA A 30 2.80 -11.93 2.72
C ALA A 30 2.00 -11.01 1.76
N ALA A 31 2.21 -9.69 1.83
CA ALA A 31 1.55 -8.74 0.93
C ALA A 31 1.95 -8.98 -0.53
N GLU A 32 3.22 -9.24 -0.79
CA GLU A 32 3.74 -9.52 -2.13
C GLU A 32 3.17 -10.84 -2.67
N GLU A 33 3.16 -11.90 -1.86
CA GLU A 33 2.59 -13.19 -2.24
C GLU A 33 1.09 -13.05 -2.60
N ILE A 34 0.33 -12.32 -1.79
CA ILE A 34 -1.09 -12.05 -2.06
C ILE A 34 -1.26 -11.27 -3.38
N PHE A 35 -0.41 -10.27 -3.64
CA PHE A 35 -0.45 -9.50 -4.88
C PHE A 35 -0.15 -10.37 -6.10
N GLN A 36 0.87 -11.23 -6.03
CA GLN A 36 1.22 -12.16 -7.11
C GLN A 36 0.08 -13.16 -7.38
N ASN A 37 -0.53 -13.71 -6.32
CA ASN A 37 -1.71 -14.58 -6.44
C ASN A 37 -2.90 -13.86 -7.10
N ALA A 38 -3.12 -12.58 -6.79
CA ALA A 38 -4.14 -11.78 -7.47
C ALA A 38 -3.80 -11.56 -8.95
N ALA A 39 -2.52 -11.35 -9.28
CA ALA A 39 -2.06 -11.19 -10.66
C ALA A 39 -2.33 -12.45 -11.51
N ILE A 40 -2.16 -13.65 -10.93
CA ILE A 40 -2.51 -14.92 -11.58
C ILE A 40 -3.99 -14.95 -11.97
N VAL A 41 -4.90 -14.60 -11.05
CA VAL A 41 -6.34 -14.54 -11.35
C VAL A 41 -6.66 -13.55 -12.47
N VAL A 42 -5.93 -12.44 -12.54
CA VAL A 42 -6.08 -11.46 -13.63
C VAL A 42 -5.62 -12.03 -14.97
N MET A 43 -4.53 -12.78 -15.00
CA MET A 43 -4.04 -13.45 -16.21
C MET A 43 -5.03 -14.53 -16.68
N GLU A 44 -5.51 -15.39 -15.78
CA GLU A 44 -6.54 -16.39 -16.09
C GLU A 44 -7.82 -15.74 -16.62
N ARG A 45 -8.24 -14.60 -16.04
CA ARG A 45 -9.41 -13.87 -16.55
C ARG A 45 -9.19 -13.30 -17.94
N SER A 46 -7.97 -12.90 -18.28
CA SER A 46 -7.67 -12.33 -19.61
C SER A 46 -7.84 -13.34 -20.74
N GLU A 47 -7.87 -14.64 -20.43
CA GLU A 47 -8.16 -15.71 -21.36
C GLU A 47 -9.68 -15.96 -21.56
N ALA A 48 -10.54 -15.31 -20.75
CA ALA A 48 -11.98 -15.47 -20.82
C ALA A 48 -12.66 -14.30 -21.57
N ASP A 49 -13.58 -14.62 -22.49
CA ASP A 49 -14.28 -13.67 -23.37
C ASP A 49 -15.40 -12.85 -22.71
N GLU A 50 -15.35 -12.64 -21.39
CA GLU A 50 -16.42 -11.92 -20.67
C GLU A 50 -16.04 -10.45 -20.38
N PRO A 51 -16.89 -9.47 -20.77
CA PRO A 51 -16.56 -8.05 -20.66
C PRO A 51 -16.45 -7.57 -19.20
N ILE A 52 -15.36 -6.87 -18.89
CA ILE A 52 -15.15 -6.21 -17.60
C ILE A 52 -15.56 -4.73 -17.72
N ARG A 53 -16.65 -4.34 -17.04
CA ARG A 53 -17.19 -2.95 -17.12
C ARG A 53 -16.31 -1.92 -16.41
N ASP A 54 -15.77 -2.28 -15.26
CA ASP A 54 -14.84 -1.45 -14.49
C ASP A 54 -13.69 -2.33 -13.98
N PHE A 55 -12.55 -2.23 -14.66
CA PHE A 55 -11.38 -3.04 -14.34
C PHE A 55 -10.78 -2.70 -12.97
N ARG A 56 -10.82 -1.43 -12.55
CA ARG A 56 -10.27 -1.00 -11.26
C ARG A 56 -11.11 -1.54 -10.11
N ALA A 57 -12.43 -1.40 -10.18
CA ALA A 57 -13.33 -1.94 -9.15
C ALA A 57 -13.24 -3.48 -9.07
N TRP A 58 -13.19 -4.15 -10.23
CA TRP A 58 -13.06 -5.60 -10.30
C TRP A 58 -11.71 -6.10 -9.74
N SER A 59 -10.60 -5.46 -10.07
CA SER A 59 -9.27 -5.83 -9.56
C SER A 59 -9.12 -5.56 -8.05
N LYS A 60 -9.68 -4.46 -7.52
CA LYS A 60 -9.77 -4.23 -6.07
C LYS A 60 -10.46 -5.39 -5.35
N GLU A 61 -11.57 -5.89 -5.92
CA GLU A 61 -12.31 -7.02 -5.33
C GLU A 61 -11.50 -8.32 -5.34
N ILE A 62 -10.72 -8.59 -6.38
CA ILE A 62 -9.80 -9.75 -6.40
C ILE A 62 -8.76 -9.64 -5.29
N VAL A 63 -8.07 -8.50 -5.19
CA VAL A 63 -7.04 -8.26 -4.18
C VAL A 63 -7.63 -8.42 -2.78
N ARG A 64 -8.83 -7.88 -2.53
CA ARG A 64 -9.55 -8.05 -1.27
C ARG A 64 -9.85 -9.52 -0.96
N ARG A 65 -10.33 -10.29 -1.93
CA ARG A 65 -10.62 -11.73 -1.75
C ARG A 65 -9.37 -12.53 -1.42
N GLN A 66 -8.25 -12.27 -2.11
CA GLN A 66 -6.98 -12.96 -1.83
C GLN A 66 -6.46 -12.60 -0.43
N ALA A 67 -6.55 -11.32 -0.03
CA ALA A 67 -6.19 -10.91 1.33
C ALA A 67 -7.02 -11.62 2.41
N LEU A 68 -8.35 -11.68 2.25
CA LEU A 68 -9.23 -12.38 3.19
C LEU A 68 -9.00 -13.89 3.22
N ARG A 69 -8.62 -14.49 2.09
CA ARG A 69 -8.23 -15.91 2.04
C ARG A 69 -6.97 -16.15 2.85
N HIS A 70 -5.93 -15.35 2.64
CA HIS A 70 -4.67 -15.43 3.38
C HIS A 70 -4.90 -15.24 4.88
N LEU A 71 -5.61 -14.18 5.27
CA LEU A 71 -5.92 -13.91 6.69
C LEU A 71 -6.65 -15.07 7.38
N ARG A 72 -7.63 -15.70 6.71
CA ARG A 72 -8.36 -16.86 7.28
C ARG A 72 -7.48 -18.10 7.46
N GLN A 73 -6.42 -18.24 6.65
CA GLN A 73 -5.45 -19.31 6.80
C GLN A 73 -4.50 -19.01 7.96
N GLU A 74 -4.07 -17.76 8.11
CA GLU A 74 -3.22 -17.26 9.19
C GLU A 74 -3.93 -17.24 10.56
N THR A 75 -5.25 -16.98 10.63
CA THR A 75 -5.99 -16.96 11.91
C THR A 75 -6.11 -18.34 12.58
N LYS A 76 -5.67 -19.41 11.91
CA LYS A 76 -5.47 -20.71 12.56
C LYS A 76 -4.22 -20.75 13.45
N VAL A 77 -3.42 -19.69 13.44
CA VAL A 77 -2.21 -19.52 14.24
C VAL A 77 -2.44 -18.42 15.28
N GLU A 78 -2.19 -18.72 16.57
CA GLU A 78 -2.61 -17.91 17.74
C GLU A 78 -2.16 -16.43 17.73
N TRP A 79 -1.13 -16.05 16.96
CA TRP A 79 -0.57 -14.69 16.94
C TRP A 79 -1.30 -13.72 15.98
N ALA A 80 -2.20 -14.21 15.11
CA ALA A 80 -2.88 -13.38 14.10
C ALA A 80 -4.01 -12.48 14.65
N GLN A 81 -4.27 -12.48 15.97
CA GLN A 81 -5.38 -11.74 16.60
C GLN A 81 -5.15 -10.22 16.79
N SER A 82 -4.19 -9.61 16.09
CA SER A 82 -3.72 -8.24 16.39
C SER A 82 -4.47 -7.10 15.68
N LEU A 83 -5.47 -7.40 14.84
CA LEU A 83 -6.29 -6.38 14.16
C LEU A 83 -7.77 -6.59 14.48
N GLU A 84 -8.36 -5.60 15.16
CA GLU A 84 -9.79 -5.51 15.41
C GLU A 84 -10.57 -5.63 14.08
N PRO A 85 -11.56 -6.54 13.98
CA PRO A 85 -12.37 -6.72 12.77
C PRO A 85 -12.97 -5.41 12.24
N ALA A 86 -13.35 -4.50 13.14
CA ALA A 86 -13.88 -3.19 12.78
C ALA A 86 -12.86 -2.30 12.06
N LEU A 87 -11.58 -2.35 12.46
CA LEU A 87 -10.51 -1.60 11.79
C LEU A 87 -10.22 -2.17 10.39
N MET A 88 -10.22 -3.50 10.26
CA MET A 88 -10.10 -4.18 8.97
C MET A 88 -11.20 -3.79 8.00
N GLU A 89 -12.45 -3.72 8.47
CA GLU A 89 -13.59 -3.32 7.66
C GLU A 89 -13.46 -1.86 7.19
N GLN A 90 -13.02 -0.95 8.06
CA GLN A 90 -12.78 0.45 7.69
C GLN A 90 -11.69 0.59 6.62
N ILE A 91 -10.55 -0.10 6.78
CA ILE A 91 -9.47 -0.10 5.78
C ILE A 91 -9.99 -0.62 4.42
N THR A 92 -10.76 -1.70 4.46
CA THR A 92 -11.37 -2.30 3.26
C THR A 92 -12.35 -1.34 2.58
N ARG A 93 -13.19 -0.68 3.38
CA ARG A 93 -14.17 0.29 2.87
C ARG A 93 -13.47 1.44 2.16
N VAL A 94 -12.47 2.05 2.80
CA VAL A 94 -11.67 3.12 2.19
C VAL A 94 -11.03 2.64 0.89
N PHE A 95 -10.44 1.44 0.88
CA PHE A 95 -9.83 0.89 -0.33
C PHE A 95 -10.82 0.71 -1.49
N LEU A 96 -12.03 0.19 -1.21
CA LEU A 96 -13.05 -0.02 -2.23
C LEU A 96 -13.66 1.30 -2.73
N GLU A 97 -13.96 2.21 -1.81
CA GLU A 97 -14.62 3.50 -2.07
C GLU A 97 -13.65 4.60 -2.52
N ASP A 98 -12.34 4.37 -2.48
CA ASP A 98 -11.34 5.36 -2.90
C ASP A 98 -11.57 5.77 -4.36
N THR A 99 -12.11 6.97 -4.48
CA THR A 99 -12.43 7.71 -5.70
C THR A 99 -11.59 8.99 -5.79
N ALA A 100 -10.48 9.07 -5.02
CA ALA A 100 -9.64 10.26 -4.99
C ALA A 100 -9.37 10.78 -6.41
N SER A 101 -9.76 12.03 -6.64
CA SER A 101 -9.50 12.69 -7.92
C SER A 101 -7.98 12.73 -8.15
N GLU A 102 -7.57 12.49 -9.39
CA GLU A 102 -6.16 12.59 -9.81
C GLU A 102 -5.52 13.92 -9.38
N THR A 103 -6.32 15.00 -9.32
CA THR A 103 -5.88 16.32 -8.85
C THR A 103 -5.51 16.31 -7.36
N VAL A 104 -6.34 15.69 -6.51
CA VAL A 104 -6.08 15.59 -5.06
C VAL A 104 -4.85 14.72 -4.82
N ALA A 105 -4.77 13.56 -5.47
CA ALA A 105 -3.62 12.67 -5.37
C ALA A 105 -2.32 13.36 -5.81
N LYS A 106 -2.37 14.19 -6.87
CA LYS A 106 -1.22 14.99 -7.32
C LYS A 106 -0.81 16.04 -6.30
N GLN A 107 -1.75 16.74 -5.67
CA GLN A 107 -1.47 17.71 -4.61
C GLN A 107 -0.86 17.04 -3.37
N GLU A 108 -1.40 15.90 -2.94
CA GLU A 108 -0.84 15.11 -1.84
C GLU A 108 0.58 14.63 -2.16
N SER A 109 0.83 14.17 -3.39
CA SER A 109 2.17 13.79 -3.85
C SER A 109 3.18 14.96 -3.82
N ILE A 110 2.75 16.16 -4.19
CA ILE A 110 3.58 17.37 -4.11
C ILE A 110 3.88 17.71 -2.65
N ALA A 111 2.86 17.69 -1.78
CA ALA A 111 3.00 17.94 -0.35
C ALA A 111 3.94 16.91 0.30
N LEU A 112 3.78 15.62 -0.01
CA LEU A 112 4.61 14.54 0.51
C LEU A 112 6.07 14.73 0.10
N ARG A 113 6.34 15.00 -1.18
CA ARG A 113 7.72 15.28 -1.66
C ARG A 113 8.35 16.45 -0.91
N HIS A 114 7.58 17.49 -0.63
CA HIS A 114 8.06 18.62 0.17
C HIS A 114 8.38 18.20 1.61
N CYS A 115 7.49 17.43 2.26
CA CYS A 115 7.70 16.94 3.62
C CYS A 115 8.90 15.98 3.74
N ILE A 116 9.11 15.10 2.76
CA ILE A 116 10.29 14.21 2.69
C ILE A 116 11.59 15.01 2.56
N ARG A 117 11.61 16.10 1.78
CA ARG A 117 12.77 16.98 1.67
C ARG A 117 13.14 17.69 2.98
N GLN A 118 12.20 17.83 3.92
CA GLN A 118 12.48 18.38 5.25
C GLN A 118 12.93 17.33 6.27
N ALA A 119 12.78 16.04 5.95
CA ALA A 119 13.30 14.98 6.82
C ALA A 119 14.83 14.94 6.80
N SER A 120 15.43 14.50 7.91
CA SER A 120 16.88 14.29 7.99
C SER A 120 17.37 13.26 6.97
N ASP A 121 18.66 13.33 6.61
CA ASP A 121 19.27 12.39 5.65
C ASP A 121 19.10 10.93 6.05
N GLU A 122 19.26 10.64 7.34
CA GLU A 122 19.05 9.28 7.86
C GLU A 122 17.60 8.80 7.67
N ASN A 123 16.62 9.68 7.89
CA ASN A 123 15.20 9.35 7.69
C ASN A 123 14.88 9.15 6.20
N ARG A 124 15.43 9.99 5.32
CA ARG A 124 15.30 9.82 3.87
C ARG A 124 15.90 8.49 3.40
N ARG A 125 17.09 8.15 3.90
CA ARG A 125 17.75 6.87 3.60
C ARG A 125 16.90 5.69 4.06
N MET A 126 16.31 5.75 5.25
CA MET A 126 15.43 4.71 5.78
C MET A 126 14.15 4.55 4.93
N LEU A 127 13.57 5.65 4.44
CA LEU A 127 12.43 5.61 3.51
C LEU A 127 12.80 4.97 2.18
N SER A 128 13.91 5.38 1.57
CA SER A 128 14.39 4.81 0.29
C SER A 128 14.60 3.29 0.41
N LEU A 129 15.31 2.84 1.46
CA LEU A 129 15.51 1.41 1.69
C LEU A 129 14.17 0.66 1.79
N ARG A 130 13.20 1.21 2.52
CA ARG A 130 11.91 0.54 2.74
C ARG A 130 11.00 0.54 1.51
N TYR A 131 10.94 1.65 0.77
CA TYR A 131 9.90 1.88 -0.23
C TYR A 131 10.39 1.85 -1.67
N GLU A 132 11.65 2.18 -1.92
CA GLU A 132 12.25 2.12 -3.27
C GLU A 132 12.96 0.80 -3.49
N GLN A 133 13.65 0.30 -2.45
CA GLN A 133 14.45 -0.94 -2.53
C GLN A 133 13.73 -2.13 -1.90
N GLN A 134 12.53 -1.93 -1.35
CA GLN A 134 11.69 -2.98 -0.77
C GLN A 134 12.36 -3.81 0.35
N ALA A 135 13.39 -3.27 1.01
CA ALA A 135 14.12 -3.97 2.05
C ALA A 135 13.25 -4.23 3.30
N SER A 136 13.41 -5.41 3.88
CA SER A 136 12.81 -5.81 5.16
C SER A 136 13.37 -5.00 6.33
N PHE A 137 12.66 -4.97 7.47
CA PHE A 137 13.16 -4.28 8.67
C PHE A 137 14.50 -4.85 9.17
N ALA A 138 14.72 -6.15 8.99
CA ALA A 138 15.96 -6.82 9.34
C ALA A 138 17.13 -6.36 8.44
N GLU A 139 16.92 -6.27 7.13
CA GLU A 139 17.95 -5.79 6.19
C GLU A 139 18.27 -4.31 6.42
N ILE A 140 17.25 -3.48 6.63
CA ILE A 140 17.44 -2.06 7.00
C ILE A 140 18.22 -1.95 8.31
N GLY A 141 17.89 -2.79 9.31
CA GLY A 141 18.60 -2.84 10.59
C GLY A 141 20.09 -3.16 10.41
N LYS A 142 20.41 -4.17 9.60
CA LYS A 142 21.79 -4.52 9.24
C LYS A 142 22.53 -3.37 8.56
N LEU A 143 21.90 -2.71 7.58
CA LEU A 143 22.52 -1.61 6.81
C LEU A 143 22.73 -0.33 7.65
N LEU A 144 21.91 -0.11 8.67
CA LEU A 144 21.95 1.09 9.51
C LEU A 144 22.55 0.85 10.92
N GLY A 145 22.97 -0.37 11.24
CA GLY A 145 23.49 -0.72 12.56
C GLY A 145 22.44 -0.61 13.68
N ARG A 146 21.18 -0.98 13.39
CA ARG A 146 20.03 -0.88 14.31
C ARG A 146 19.30 -2.22 14.41
N THR A 147 18.56 -2.43 15.50
CA THR A 147 17.65 -3.57 15.59
C THR A 147 16.43 -3.37 14.68
N ASP A 148 15.83 -4.48 14.23
CA ASP A 148 14.59 -4.51 13.45
C ASP A 148 13.45 -3.70 14.13
N ALA A 149 13.27 -3.89 15.44
CA ALA A 149 12.28 -3.20 16.24
C ALA A 149 12.55 -1.69 16.32
N ALA A 150 13.82 -1.28 16.40
CA ALA A 150 14.20 0.13 16.38
C ALA A 150 13.91 0.77 15.01
N VAL A 151 14.16 0.05 13.92
CA VAL A 151 13.79 0.49 12.55
C VAL A 151 12.28 0.63 12.43
N GLN A 152 11.51 -0.38 12.84
CA GLN A 152 10.05 -0.35 12.76
C GLN A 152 9.46 0.83 13.55
N LYS A 153 9.96 1.07 14.76
CA LYS A 153 9.55 2.21 15.61
C LYS A 153 9.93 3.55 15.00
N SER A 154 11.11 3.65 14.39
CA SER A 154 11.57 4.87 13.71
C SER A 154 10.73 5.18 12.48
N LEU A 155 10.46 4.18 11.62
CA LEU A 155 9.59 4.30 10.46
C LEU A 155 8.16 4.68 10.86
N SER A 156 7.62 4.09 11.92
CA SER A 156 6.28 4.44 12.43
C SER A 156 6.20 5.92 12.83
N ARG A 157 7.18 6.40 13.61
CA ARG A 157 7.26 7.82 14.00
C ARG A 157 7.43 8.75 12.80
N LEU A 158 8.27 8.36 11.84
CA LEU A 158 8.51 9.13 10.63
C LEU A 158 7.25 9.24 9.76
N ARG A 159 6.52 8.12 9.56
CA ARG A 159 5.23 8.11 8.84
C ARG A 159 4.22 9.04 9.48
N LYS A 160 4.12 9.04 10.82
CA LYS A 160 3.24 9.97 11.55
C LYS A 160 3.61 11.43 11.29
N LYS A 161 4.89 11.78 11.38
CA LYS A 161 5.37 13.14 11.09
C LYS A 161 5.09 13.57 9.65
N LEU A 162 5.32 12.69 8.68
CA LEU A 162 5.02 12.96 7.28
C LEU A 162 3.53 13.18 7.06
N HIS A 163 2.68 12.35 7.68
CA HIS A 163 1.23 12.49 7.59
C HIS A 163 0.74 13.83 8.15
N GLU A 164 1.24 14.23 9.33
CA GLU A 164 0.91 15.53 9.94
C GLU A 164 1.36 16.71 9.05
N CYS A 165 2.57 16.62 8.48
CA CYS A 165 3.09 17.63 7.55
C CYS A 165 2.24 17.74 6.27
N VAL A 166 1.88 16.60 5.66
CA VAL A 166 1.03 16.56 4.46
C VAL A 166 -0.35 17.15 4.77
N ARG A 167 -0.99 16.74 5.86
CA ARG A 167 -2.29 17.32 6.28
C ARG A 167 -2.22 18.83 6.52
N ALA A 168 -1.14 19.33 7.09
CA ALA A 168 -0.95 20.77 7.26
C ALA A 168 -0.84 21.49 5.91
N LYS A 169 -0.12 20.91 4.94
CA LYS A 169 0.02 21.46 3.59
C LYS A 169 -1.27 21.39 2.78
N MET A 170 -2.00 20.28 2.83
CA MET A 170 -3.26 20.12 2.11
C MET A 170 -4.31 21.15 2.56
N ARG A 171 -4.42 21.40 3.88
CA ARG A 171 -5.28 22.47 4.41
C ARG A 171 -4.94 23.85 3.84
N LEU A 172 -3.67 24.16 3.65
CA LEU A 172 -3.26 25.44 3.05
C LEU A 172 -3.63 25.53 1.57
N VAL A 173 -3.56 24.42 0.82
CA VAL A 173 -3.93 24.37 -0.60
C VAL A 173 -5.45 24.56 -0.76
N GLU A 174 -6.25 23.94 0.10
CA GLU A 174 -7.72 24.09 0.12
C GLU A 174 -8.17 25.52 0.49
N MET A 175 -7.38 26.25 1.26
CA MET A 175 -7.67 27.65 1.64
C MET A 175 -7.19 28.67 0.60
N SER A 176 -6.35 28.27 -0.36
CA SER A 176 -5.74 29.16 -1.36
C SER A 176 -6.35 29.01 -2.75
N GLY A 177 -7.29 28.09 -2.93
CA GLY A 177 -8.08 27.88 -4.15
C GLY A 177 -9.53 28.27 -3.92
#